data_AF-A0A017TI44-F1
#
_entry.id   AF-A0A017TI44-F1
#
_cell.length_a   1.000
_cell.length_b   1.000
_cell.length_c   1.000
_cell.angle_alpha   90.00
_cell.angle_beta   90.00
_cell.angle_gamma   90.00
#
_symmetry.space_group_name_H-M   'P 1'
#
loop_
_entity.id
_entity.type
_entity.pdbx_description
1 polymer ?
#
loop_
_entity_poly.entity_id
_entity_poly.type
_entity_poly.pdbx_seq_one_letter_code
_entity_poly.pdbx_strand_id
1 'polypeptide(L)'
;MTQEPQNADPSQAATSREQRAAYLASVQREAPEAYTARALEPGRIRAENLAQRFVTDLDRAGALVSSDAEPWSLSMRATAIGCEGSMSPLAEAEPEAEGNRVRYRHEGSVEAWYLNGPLGLEQGFVVPAAPSCSGTKVVTLDLDGDLRAALDDPDGDGRGGVSPPARRRRPPRARVHRPVREGRPRQGAACLALGGRGAALHSRRRRGSRVSPGDRSPDRALQGRHR
;
A
#
# COMPACT_ATOMS: atom_id res chain seq x y z
N MET A 1 -27.67 -48.06 19.69
CA MET A 1 -26.26 -47.64 19.58
C MET A 1 -26.20 -46.68 18.41
N THR A 2 -26.54 -45.43 18.68
CA THR A 2 -26.74 -44.38 17.66
C THR A 2 -25.43 -43.62 17.57
N GLN A 3 -24.77 -43.69 16.42
CA GLN A 3 -23.50 -43.03 16.16
C GLN A 3 -23.76 -41.53 15.99
N GLU A 4 -23.22 -40.70 16.88
CA GLU A 4 -23.25 -39.24 16.74
C GLU A 4 -22.59 -38.82 15.42
N PRO A 5 -23.13 -37.80 14.71
CA PRO A 5 -22.43 -37.21 13.59
C PRO A 5 -21.14 -36.58 14.12
N GLN A 6 -20.00 -37.08 13.65
CA GLN A 6 -18.69 -36.50 13.90
C GLN A 6 -18.70 -35.05 13.39
N ASN A 7 -18.79 -34.10 14.33
CA ASN A 7 -18.63 -32.68 14.05
C ASN A 7 -17.31 -32.48 13.30
N ALA A 8 -17.39 -31.88 12.11
CA ALA A 8 -16.23 -31.51 11.32
C ALA A 8 -15.26 -30.66 12.17
N ASP A 9 -13.98 -31.01 12.12
CA ASP A 9 -12.91 -30.32 12.83
C ASP A 9 -12.76 -28.89 12.30
N PRO A 10 -13.00 -27.83 13.13
CA PRO A 10 -12.83 -26.44 12.72
C PRO A 10 -11.37 -26.09 12.32
N SER A 11 -10.41 -26.99 12.57
CA SER A 11 -9.03 -26.92 12.10
C SER A 11 -8.90 -26.93 10.57
N GLN A 12 -9.83 -27.54 9.82
CA GLN A 12 -9.71 -27.70 8.35
C GLN A 12 -10.37 -26.60 7.51
N ALA A 13 -11.27 -25.79 8.08
CA ALA A 13 -11.88 -24.66 7.37
C ALA A 13 -10.93 -23.45 7.21
N ALA A 14 -9.75 -23.53 7.80
CA ALA A 14 -8.76 -22.48 7.91
C ALA A 14 -7.50 -22.78 7.07
N THR A 15 -7.59 -22.56 5.75
CA THR A 15 -6.56 -21.64 5.24
C THR A 15 -6.82 -20.33 5.97
N SER A 16 -6.07 -20.06 7.04
CA SER A 16 -6.33 -18.93 7.91
C SER A 16 -6.35 -17.65 7.07
N ARG A 17 -7.19 -16.66 7.41
CA ARG A 17 -7.24 -15.38 6.66
C ARG A 17 -5.85 -14.77 6.50
N GLU A 18 -4.99 -14.98 7.49
CA GLU A 18 -3.59 -14.57 7.48
C GLU A 18 -2.76 -15.34 6.46
N GLN A 19 -2.89 -16.67 6.37
CA GLN A 19 -2.24 -17.49 5.35
C GLN A 19 -2.68 -17.07 3.94
N ARG A 20 -3.99 -16.85 3.73
CA ARG A 20 -4.50 -16.35 2.45
C ARG A 20 -3.93 -14.96 2.13
N ALA A 21 -3.89 -14.06 3.10
CA ALA A 21 -3.34 -12.71 2.90
C ALA A 21 -1.82 -12.75 2.62
N ALA A 22 -1.08 -13.63 3.28
CA ALA A 22 0.34 -13.83 3.05
C ALA A 22 0.61 -14.37 1.64
N TYR A 23 -0.18 -15.35 1.20
CA TYR A 23 -0.12 -15.91 -0.16
C TYR A 23 -0.43 -14.85 -1.23
N LEU A 24 -1.52 -14.08 -1.10
CA LEU A 24 -1.82 -13.02 -2.08
C LEU A 24 -0.69 -11.97 -2.15
N ALA A 25 -0.10 -11.64 -1.00
CA ALA A 25 1.02 -10.71 -0.94
C ALA A 25 2.36 -11.30 -1.41
N SER A 26 2.53 -12.62 -1.48
CA SER A 26 3.68 -13.23 -2.17
C SER A 26 3.46 -13.20 -3.68
N VAL A 27 2.27 -13.58 -4.17
CA VAL A 27 1.90 -13.51 -5.59
C VAL A 27 2.16 -12.13 -6.19
N GLN A 28 1.82 -11.07 -5.46
CA GLN A 28 2.05 -9.69 -5.92
C GLN A 28 3.51 -9.25 -5.86
N ARG A 29 4.27 -9.68 -4.85
CA ARG A 29 5.70 -9.28 -4.71
C ARG A 29 6.63 -10.06 -5.63
N GLU A 30 6.28 -11.30 -5.91
CA GLU A 30 7.07 -12.24 -6.71
C GLU A 30 6.42 -12.44 -8.09
N ALA A 31 5.85 -11.34 -8.63
CA ALA A 31 5.19 -11.37 -9.92
C ALA A 31 6.20 -11.76 -11.04
N PRO A 32 5.77 -12.52 -12.06
CA PRO A 32 6.60 -12.85 -13.21
C PRO A 32 7.12 -11.60 -13.96
N GLU A 33 8.15 -11.79 -14.79
CA GLU A 33 8.80 -10.70 -15.56
C GLU A 33 7.83 -9.88 -16.43
N ALA A 34 6.70 -10.48 -16.84
CA ALA A 34 5.64 -9.81 -17.56
C ALA A 34 5.04 -8.59 -16.82
N TYR A 35 5.22 -8.50 -15.49
CA TYR A 35 4.71 -7.40 -14.65
C TYR A 35 5.80 -6.37 -14.29
N THR A 36 7.05 -6.58 -14.73
CA THR A 36 8.18 -5.69 -14.44
C THR A 36 7.89 -4.27 -14.93
N ALA A 37 8.21 -3.28 -14.09
CA ALA A 37 8.20 -1.88 -14.47
C ALA A 37 9.46 -1.56 -15.28
N ARG A 38 9.29 -1.14 -16.53
CA ARG A 38 10.38 -0.88 -17.48
C ARG A 38 10.62 0.62 -17.59
N ALA A 39 11.87 1.05 -17.47
CA ALA A 39 12.26 2.41 -17.81
C ALA A 39 12.15 2.59 -19.33
N LEU A 40 11.50 3.67 -19.77
CA LEU A 40 11.39 4.03 -21.19
C LEU A 40 12.46 5.06 -21.56
N GLU A 41 12.51 6.13 -20.78
CA GLU A 41 13.39 7.29 -20.91
C GLU A 41 13.71 7.80 -19.48
N PRO A 42 14.70 8.69 -19.29
CA PRO A 42 14.97 9.28 -17.98
C PRO A 42 13.70 9.89 -17.36
N GLY A 43 13.35 9.44 -16.14
CA GLY A 43 12.15 9.90 -15.41
C GLY A 43 10.81 9.33 -15.92
N ARG A 44 10.82 8.40 -16.87
CA ARG A 44 9.61 7.76 -17.41
C ARG A 44 9.67 6.24 -17.26
N ILE A 45 8.71 5.68 -16.53
CA ILE A 45 8.59 4.24 -16.28
C ILE A 45 7.22 3.77 -16.76
N ARG A 46 7.16 2.59 -17.37
CA ARG A 46 5.93 1.93 -17.79
C ARG A 46 5.81 0.54 -17.18
N ALA A 47 4.64 0.24 -16.62
CA ALA A 47 4.28 -1.08 -16.13
C ALA A 47 3.01 -1.56 -16.82
N GLU A 48 3.11 -2.63 -17.60
CA GLU A 48 1.99 -3.22 -18.32
C GLU A 48 1.31 -4.31 -17.48
N ASN A 49 -0.01 -4.42 -17.60
CA ASN A 49 -0.78 -5.49 -16.99
C ASN A 49 -1.78 -6.05 -18.01
N LEU A 50 -1.25 -6.79 -18.99
CA LEU A 50 -2.05 -7.34 -20.09
C LEU A 50 -3.16 -8.27 -19.60
N ALA A 51 -2.90 -9.03 -18.52
CA ALA A 51 -3.90 -9.91 -17.90
C ALA A 51 -5.13 -9.15 -17.40
N GLN A 52 -4.97 -7.88 -17.02
CA GLN A 52 -6.05 -6.99 -16.58
C GLN A 52 -6.34 -5.83 -17.55
N ARG A 53 -5.71 -5.82 -18.73
CA ARG A 53 -5.94 -4.88 -19.83
C ARG A 53 -5.78 -3.41 -19.44
N PHE A 54 -4.72 -3.09 -18.70
CA PHE A 54 -4.30 -1.72 -18.43
C PHE A 54 -2.79 -1.57 -18.49
N VAL A 55 -2.36 -0.33 -18.72
CA VAL A 55 -0.98 0.13 -18.60
C VAL A 55 -0.89 1.23 -17.55
N THR A 56 0.23 1.28 -16.83
CA THR A 56 0.54 2.36 -15.90
C THR A 56 1.79 3.08 -16.37
N ASP A 57 1.64 4.36 -16.68
CA ASP A 57 2.74 5.29 -16.91
C ASP A 57 3.08 6.03 -15.62
N LEU A 58 4.36 6.09 -15.28
CA LEU A 58 4.86 6.71 -14.05
C LEU A 58 5.94 7.73 -14.40
N ASP A 59 5.75 8.94 -13.90
CA ASP A 59 6.69 10.06 -14.02
C ASP A 59 6.58 10.99 -12.79
N ARG A 60 7.28 12.12 -12.79
CA ARG A 60 7.22 13.09 -11.68
C ARG A 60 5.80 13.58 -11.35
N ALA A 61 4.85 13.51 -12.28
CA ALA A 61 3.45 13.87 -12.05
C ALA A 61 2.65 12.77 -11.30
N GLY A 62 3.18 11.55 -11.19
CA GLY A 62 2.57 10.43 -10.47
C GLY A 62 2.33 9.22 -11.36
N ALA A 63 1.34 8.40 -11.01
CA ALA A 63 0.92 7.26 -11.82
C ALA A 63 -0.32 7.62 -12.65
N LEU A 64 -0.27 7.39 -13.95
CA LEU A 64 -1.41 7.42 -14.87
C LEU A 64 -1.71 5.99 -15.30
N VAL A 65 -2.84 5.46 -14.85
CA VAL A 65 -3.37 4.18 -15.28
C VAL A 65 -4.37 4.42 -16.41
N SER A 66 -4.19 3.74 -17.53
CA SER A 66 -5.13 3.76 -18.66
C SER A 66 -5.49 2.34 -19.07
N SER A 67 -6.75 2.13 -19.45
CA SER A 67 -7.15 0.84 -20.00
C SER A 67 -6.82 0.72 -21.48
N ASP A 68 -6.42 -0.48 -21.87
CA ASP A 68 -6.23 -0.87 -23.27
C ASP A 68 -7.54 -1.37 -23.89
N ALA A 69 -8.60 -1.47 -23.09
CA ALA A 69 -9.89 -2.03 -23.45
C ALA A 69 -10.97 -0.98 -23.65
N GLU A 70 -10.94 0.03 -22.79
CA GLU A 70 -12.02 0.99 -22.58
C GLU A 70 -11.41 2.39 -22.44
N PRO A 71 -12.11 3.46 -22.84
CA PRO A 71 -11.58 4.82 -22.79
C PRO A 71 -11.72 5.41 -21.38
N TRP A 72 -11.04 4.83 -20.39
CA TRP A 72 -10.95 5.40 -19.04
C TRP A 72 -9.51 5.54 -18.60
N SER A 73 -9.29 6.53 -17.74
CA SER A 73 -8.02 6.79 -17.07
C SER A 73 -8.21 7.05 -15.58
N LEU A 74 -7.15 6.81 -14.81
CA LEU A 74 -7.04 7.15 -13.40
C LEU A 74 -5.63 7.67 -13.15
N SER A 75 -5.53 8.91 -12.69
CA SER A 75 -4.27 9.44 -12.17
C SER A 75 -4.23 9.34 -10.64
N MET A 76 -3.04 9.09 -10.10
CA MET A 76 -2.80 8.98 -8.66
C MET A 76 -1.48 9.64 -8.31
N ARG A 77 -1.50 10.56 -7.33
CA ARG A 77 -0.28 11.23 -6.85
C ARG A 77 -0.31 11.45 -5.34
N ALA A 78 0.76 11.07 -4.64
CA ALA A 78 0.96 11.46 -3.25
C ALA A 78 1.34 12.96 -3.19
N THR A 79 0.60 13.76 -2.42
CA THR A 79 0.77 15.23 -2.44
C THR A 79 1.11 15.85 -1.10
N ALA A 80 0.70 15.24 0.02
CA ALA A 80 0.96 15.79 1.35
C ALA A 80 1.01 14.72 2.44
N ILE A 81 1.69 15.03 3.54
CA ILE A 81 1.68 14.24 4.79
C ILE A 81 1.54 15.19 5.99
N GLY A 82 0.84 14.76 7.04
CA GLY A 82 0.69 15.56 8.25
C GLY A 82 -0.34 15.00 9.21
N CYS A 83 -0.96 15.88 9.97
CA CYS A 83 -2.15 15.58 10.76
C CYS A 83 -3.38 16.21 10.13
N GLU A 84 -4.55 15.72 10.51
CA GLU A 84 -5.81 16.40 10.21
C GLU A 84 -5.73 17.89 10.61
N GLY A 85 -6.07 18.78 9.69
CA GLY A 85 -5.97 20.23 9.88
C GLY A 85 -4.58 20.85 9.69
N SER A 86 -3.50 20.05 9.63
CA SER A 86 -2.13 20.54 9.43
C SER A 86 -1.32 19.60 8.54
N MET A 87 -1.27 19.93 7.24
CA MET A 87 -0.67 19.11 6.19
C MET A 87 0.51 19.83 5.57
N SER A 88 1.63 19.12 5.41
CA SER A 88 2.81 19.60 4.68
C SER A 88 2.86 18.96 3.30
N PRO A 89 3.15 19.72 2.23
CA PRO A 89 3.33 19.16 0.89
C PRO A 89 4.55 18.22 0.87
N LEU A 90 4.47 17.19 0.06
CA LEU A 90 5.61 16.32 -0.21
C LEU A 90 6.58 16.99 -1.18
N ALA A 91 7.88 16.79 -0.97
CA ALA A 91 8.91 17.18 -1.92
C ALA A 91 8.68 16.45 -3.26
N GLU A 92 9.09 17.06 -4.38
CA GLU A 92 9.08 16.35 -5.67
C GLU A 92 10.03 15.14 -5.61
N ALA A 93 9.67 14.06 -6.31
CA ALA A 93 10.47 12.85 -6.40
C ALA A 93 10.35 12.27 -7.82
N GLU A 94 11.46 11.76 -8.35
CA GLU A 94 11.46 10.96 -9.58
C GLU A 94 11.03 9.51 -9.26
N PRO A 95 10.40 8.81 -10.22
CA PRO A 95 10.10 7.40 -10.05
C PRO A 95 11.36 6.54 -10.18
N GLU A 96 11.46 5.52 -9.34
CA GLU A 96 12.53 4.52 -9.40
C GLU A 96 11.94 3.10 -9.47
N ALA A 97 12.29 2.33 -10.49
CA ALA A 97 11.84 0.94 -10.65
C ALA A 97 12.82 -0.07 -10.06
N GLU A 98 12.27 -1.08 -9.38
CA GLU A 98 12.95 -2.28 -8.93
C GLU A 98 12.00 -3.47 -9.16
N GLY A 99 12.27 -4.28 -10.19
CA GLY A 99 11.37 -5.36 -10.61
C GLY A 99 9.99 -4.82 -11.00
N ASN A 100 8.94 -5.35 -10.39
CA ASN A 100 7.55 -4.92 -10.62
C ASN A 100 7.08 -3.78 -9.69
N ARG A 101 8.00 -3.20 -8.90
CA ARG A 101 7.72 -2.09 -7.98
C ARG A 101 8.34 -0.80 -8.49
N VAL A 102 7.57 0.29 -8.38
CA VAL A 102 8.06 1.67 -8.57
C VAL A 102 7.94 2.43 -7.26
N ARG A 103 8.96 3.21 -6.90
CA ARG A 103 9.02 4.01 -5.66
C ARG A 103 9.23 5.48 -5.98
N TYR A 104 8.66 6.34 -5.14
CA TYR A 104 8.89 7.78 -5.09
C TYR A 104 9.39 8.12 -3.68
N ARG A 105 10.66 8.51 -3.57
CA ARG A 105 11.26 8.89 -2.29
C ARG A 105 11.10 10.39 -2.08
N HIS A 106 10.02 10.78 -1.43
CA HIS A 106 9.82 12.18 -1.03
C HIS A 106 10.73 12.47 0.16
N GLU A 107 11.80 13.24 -0.09
CA GLU A 107 12.87 13.46 0.88
C GLU A 107 12.34 13.88 2.26
N GLY A 108 12.93 13.28 3.30
CA GLY A 108 12.62 13.59 4.70
C GLY A 108 11.23 13.20 5.20
N SER A 109 10.39 12.54 4.39
CA SER A 109 8.96 12.39 4.71
C SER A 109 8.37 11.00 4.46
N VAL A 110 8.11 10.62 3.21
CA VAL A 110 7.38 9.38 2.86
C VAL A 110 7.96 8.76 1.59
N GLU A 111 8.00 7.43 1.54
CA GLU A 111 8.16 6.72 0.28
C GLU A 111 6.77 6.28 -0.20
N ALA A 112 6.30 6.80 -1.33
CA ALA A 112 5.14 6.27 -2.02
C ALA A 112 5.59 5.17 -2.97
N TRP A 113 4.80 4.11 -3.14
CA TRP A 113 5.14 3.03 -4.05
C TRP A 113 3.92 2.49 -4.78
N TYR A 114 4.18 1.95 -5.96
CA TYR A 114 3.25 1.24 -6.81
C TYR A 114 3.81 -0.16 -7.09
N LEU A 115 2.99 -1.21 -6.99
CA LEU A 115 3.38 -2.60 -7.25
C LEU A 115 2.44 -3.20 -8.28
N ASN A 116 2.95 -3.48 -9.47
CA ASN A 116 2.19 -4.09 -10.54
C ASN A 116 2.27 -5.61 -10.42
N GLY A 117 1.15 -6.33 -10.42
CA GLY A 117 1.19 -7.78 -10.38
C GLY A 117 -0.09 -8.46 -10.85
N PRO A 118 -0.16 -9.80 -10.75
CA PRO A 118 -1.28 -10.58 -11.26
C PRO A 118 -2.65 -10.20 -10.68
N LEU A 119 -2.67 -9.66 -9.45
CA LEU A 119 -3.89 -9.21 -8.78
C LEU A 119 -4.22 -7.74 -9.04
N GLY A 120 -3.41 -7.05 -9.85
CA GLY A 120 -3.62 -5.67 -10.29
C GLY A 120 -2.52 -4.76 -9.78
N LEU A 121 -2.82 -3.46 -9.75
CA LEU A 121 -1.93 -2.43 -9.24
C LEU A 121 -2.17 -2.20 -7.76
N GLU A 122 -1.15 -2.29 -6.93
CA GLU A 122 -1.20 -1.85 -5.54
C GLU A 122 -0.50 -0.50 -5.39
N GLN A 123 -1.03 0.33 -4.50
CA GLN A 123 -0.47 1.61 -4.12
C GLN A 123 -0.23 1.60 -2.61
N GLY A 124 0.91 2.10 -2.16
CA GLY A 124 1.14 2.20 -0.72
C GLY A 124 2.19 3.21 -0.33
N PHE A 125 2.44 3.24 0.97
CA PHE A 125 3.36 4.18 1.59
C PHE A 125 4.25 3.50 2.64
N VAL A 126 5.49 3.95 2.73
CA VAL A 126 6.37 3.76 3.88
C VAL A 126 6.56 5.11 4.55
N VAL A 127 6.10 5.23 5.79
CA VAL A 127 6.28 6.43 6.61
C VAL A 127 7.37 6.11 7.65
N PRO A 128 8.63 6.55 7.45
CA PRO A 128 9.75 6.26 8.34
C PRO A 128 9.56 6.85 9.74
N ALA A 129 9.04 8.07 9.82
CA ALA A 129 8.71 8.76 11.07
C ALA A 129 7.29 9.33 10.99
N ALA A 130 6.52 9.17 12.06
CA ALA A 130 5.19 9.78 12.13
C ALA A 130 5.35 11.32 12.21
N PRO A 131 4.48 12.09 11.52
CA PRO A 131 4.43 13.55 11.68
C PRO A 131 4.36 13.98 13.15
N SER A 132 5.15 14.98 13.54
CA SER A 132 5.29 15.49 14.92
C SER A 132 4.13 16.41 15.33
N CYS A 133 2.90 15.94 15.13
CA CYS A 133 1.67 16.66 15.48
C CYS A 133 0.71 15.73 16.23
N SER A 134 -0.21 16.28 17.03
CA SER A 134 -1.26 15.51 17.70
C SER A 134 -2.39 15.15 16.72
N GLY A 135 -3.15 14.08 17.02
CA GLY A 135 -4.30 13.66 16.21
C GLY A 135 -4.01 12.67 15.08
N THR A 136 -5.01 12.49 14.21
CA THR A 136 -5.01 11.55 13.08
C THR A 136 -3.93 11.92 12.07
N LYS A 137 -2.99 11.02 11.83
CA LYS A 137 -2.00 11.18 10.76
C LYS A 137 -2.64 10.94 9.40
N VAL A 138 -2.25 11.70 8.41
CA VAL A 138 -2.85 11.67 7.07
C VAL A 138 -1.72 11.70 6.04
N VAL A 139 -1.83 10.82 5.04
CA VAL A 139 -1.15 10.97 3.76
C VAL A 139 -2.25 11.31 2.75
N THR A 140 -2.06 12.36 1.96
CA THR A 140 -2.98 12.76 0.91
C THR A 140 -2.54 12.12 -0.40
N LEU A 141 -3.44 11.33 -0.97
CA LEU A 141 -3.38 10.86 -2.34
C LEU A 141 -4.41 11.66 -3.15
N ASP A 142 -3.97 12.41 -4.13
CA ASP A 142 -4.84 13.04 -5.13
C ASP A 142 -5.16 11.99 -6.20
N LEU A 143 -6.44 11.81 -6.50
CA LEU A 143 -6.96 10.97 -7.57
C LEU A 143 -7.59 11.87 -8.64
N ASP A 144 -7.51 11.52 -9.92
CA ASP A 144 -8.22 12.22 -11.01
C ASP A 144 -8.56 11.23 -12.14
N GLY A 145 -9.41 11.62 -13.08
CA GLY A 145 -9.78 10.82 -14.26
C GLY A 145 -11.26 10.45 -14.30
N ASP A 146 -11.55 9.32 -14.95
CA ASP A 146 -12.91 8.93 -15.35
C ASP A 146 -13.59 7.99 -14.34
N LEU A 147 -12.79 7.44 -13.41
CA LEU A 147 -13.27 6.49 -12.42
C LEU A 147 -13.78 7.17 -11.14
N ARG A 148 -14.83 6.59 -10.56
CA ARG A 148 -15.29 6.97 -9.21
C ARG A 148 -14.66 6.05 -8.19
N ALA A 149 -13.96 6.64 -7.23
CA ALA A 149 -13.39 5.90 -6.11
C ALA A 149 -14.50 5.36 -5.21
N ALA A 150 -14.48 4.05 -4.95
CA ALA A 150 -15.27 3.43 -3.89
C ALA A 150 -14.32 2.89 -2.82
N LEU A 151 -14.62 3.18 -1.56
CA LEU A 151 -13.91 2.60 -0.43
C LEU A 151 -14.53 1.25 -0.09
N ASP A 152 -13.73 0.20 -0.12
CA ASP A 152 -14.09 -1.10 0.45
C ASP A 152 -13.33 -1.27 1.78
N ASP A 153 -14.06 -1.11 2.89
CA ASP A 153 -13.54 -1.16 4.27
C ASP A 153 -14.13 -2.37 5.02
N PRO A 154 -13.79 -3.61 4.63
CA PRO A 154 -14.43 -4.81 5.17
C PRO A 154 -14.09 -5.08 6.63
N ASP A 155 -13.06 -4.44 7.19
CA ASP A 155 -12.76 -4.44 8.63
C ASP A 155 -13.50 -3.36 9.41
N GLY A 156 -14.19 -2.44 8.72
CA GLY A 156 -15.09 -1.44 9.29
C GLY A 156 -14.43 -0.53 10.32
N ASP A 157 -13.11 -0.35 10.22
CA ASP A 157 -12.36 0.39 11.23
C ASP A 157 -12.43 1.92 11.01
N GLY A 158 -13.05 2.36 9.91
CA GLY A 158 -13.35 3.75 9.61
C GLY A 158 -12.10 4.58 9.33
N ARG A 159 -11.00 3.91 8.97
CA ARG A 159 -9.69 4.55 8.79
C ARG A 159 -9.37 4.88 7.35
N GLY A 160 -10.25 4.53 6.41
CA GLY A 160 -10.30 5.08 5.06
C GLY A 160 -11.47 6.06 4.96
N GLY A 161 -11.29 7.14 4.20
CA GLY A 161 -12.38 8.05 3.85
C GLY A 161 -12.19 8.54 2.44
N VAL A 162 -13.27 8.66 1.68
CA VAL A 162 -13.27 9.33 0.36
C VAL A 162 -13.98 10.66 0.55
N SER A 163 -13.23 11.76 0.47
CA SER A 163 -13.82 13.10 0.48
C SER A 163 -13.95 13.63 -0.95
N PRO A 164 -15.11 14.19 -1.34
CA PRO A 164 -15.22 14.92 -2.60
C PRO A 164 -14.30 16.15 -2.59
N PRO A 165 -13.84 16.62 -3.75
CA PRO A 165 -12.96 17.77 -3.83
C PRO A 165 -13.62 19.00 -3.22
N ALA A 166 -12.86 19.77 -2.43
CA ALA A 166 -13.26 21.11 -2.04
C ALA A 166 -13.50 21.93 -3.32
N ARG A 167 -14.71 22.48 -3.49
CA ARG A 167 -15.17 23.20 -4.68
C ARG A 167 -14.12 24.21 -5.18
N ARG A 168 -13.30 23.80 -6.15
CA ARG A 168 -12.49 24.67 -7.02
C ARG A 168 -12.55 24.07 -8.42
N ARG A 169 -12.59 24.95 -9.43
CA ARG A 169 -12.90 24.71 -10.86
C ARG A 169 -11.87 23.82 -11.62
N ARG A 170 -11.49 22.67 -11.09
CA ARG A 170 -10.59 21.68 -11.71
C ARG A 170 -11.09 20.26 -11.43
N PRO A 171 -10.72 19.26 -12.26
CA PRO A 171 -11.31 17.92 -12.27
C PRO A 171 -11.14 17.14 -10.93
N PRO A 172 -11.93 16.08 -10.70
CA PRO A 172 -12.31 15.64 -9.36
C PRO A 172 -11.16 15.00 -8.59
N ARG A 173 -10.75 15.62 -7.47
CA ARG A 173 -9.81 15.07 -6.49
C ARG A 173 -10.52 14.23 -5.44
N ALA A 174 -10.28 12.92 -5.40
CA ALA A 174 -10.64 12.11 -4.24
C ALA A 174 -9.43 12.00 -3.30
N ARG A 175 -9.62 12.35 -2.01
CA ARG A 175 -8.60 12.27 -0.97
C ARG A 175 -8.84 11.04 -0.11
N VAL A 176 -7.85 10.17 -0.01
CA VAL A 176 -7.85 9.01 0.89
C VAL A 176 -7.10 9.34 2.17
N HIS A 177 -7.75 9.25 3.32
CA HIS A 177 -7.12 9.45 4.63
C HIS A 177 -6.63 8.10 5.19
N ARG A 178 -5.49 8.09 5.90
CA ARG A 178 -5.00 6.88 6.59
C ARG A 178 -4.36 7.19 7.95
N PRO A 179 -5.02 6.92 9.09
CA PRO A 179 -4.46 7.13 10.43
C PRO A 179 -3.28 6.20 10.73
N VAL A 180 -2.11 6.82 10.83
CA VAL A 180 -0.89 6.25 11.40
C VAL A 180 -0.92 6.46 12.92
N ARG A 181 -0.68 5.42 13.71
CA ARG A 181 -0.46 5.53 15.17
C ARG A 181 1.06 5.51 15.43
N GLU A 182 1.47 6.12 16.52
CA GLU A 182 2.86 6.38 16.92
C GLU A 182 3.74 5.11 17.04
N GLY A 183 5.06 5.29 16.82
CA GLY A 183 6.09 4.47 17.46
C GLY A 183 6.91 3.47 16.63
N ARG A 184 6.64 3.23 15.33
CA ARG A 184 7.49 2.39 14.44
C ARG A 184 7.35 2.82 12.97
N PRO A 185 8.36 2.62 12.10
CA PRO A 185 8.14 2.71 10.66
C PRO A 185 7.04 1.73 10.25
N ARG A 186 6.04 2.20 9.48
CA ARG A 186 4.90 1.38 9.08
C ARG A 186 4.78 1.32 7.56
N GLN A 187 4.51 0.11 7.08
CA GLN A 187 4.11 -0.16 5.70
C GLN A 187 2.58 -0.24 5.65
N GLY A 188 1.97 0.65 4.87
CA GLY A 188 0.56 0.56 4.51
C GLY A 188 0.45 0.21 3.03
N ALA A 189 -0.21 -0.91 2.72
CA ALA A 189 -0.59 -1.24 1.35
C ALA A 189 -2.06 -0.93 1.14
N ALA A 190 -2.41 -0.42 -0.03
CA ALA A 190 -3.75 -0.36 -0.55
C ALA A 190 -3.79 -1.04 -1.92
N CYS A 191 -4.66 -2.03 -2.11
CA CYS A 191 -4.78 -2.74 -3.39
C CYS A 191 -5.88 -2.06 -4.21
N LEU A 192 -5.57 -1.68 -5.45
CA LEU A 192 -6.56 -1.20 -6.39
C LEU A 192 -7.03 -2.38 -7.24
N ALA A 193 -8.29 -2.78 -7.09
CA ALA A 193 -8.94 -3.66 -8.04
C ALA A 193 -9.68 -2.78 -9.06
N LEU A 194 -9.32 -2.94 -10.33
CA LEU A 194 -9.97 -2.25 -11.45
C LEU A 194 -10.98 -3.21 -12.07
N GLY A 195 -12.26 -2.83 -12.04
CA GLY A 195 -13.33 -3.66 -12.59
C GLY A 195 -14.54 -2.79 -12.96
N GLY A 196 -15.09 -3.01 -14.15
CA GLY A 196 -16.36 -2.43 -14.63
C GLY A 196 -16.71 -1.04 -14.10
N ARG A 197 -16.27 0.03 -14.79
CA ARG A 197 -16.54 1.46 -14.48
C ARG A 197 -16.17 1.95 -13.05
N GLY A 198 -15.53 1.13 -12.22
CA GLY A 198 -15.16 1.48 -10.85
C GLY A 198 -13.73 1.07 -10.51
N ALA A 199 -13.16 1.76 -9.53
CA ALA A 199 -11.92 1.37 -8.87
C ALA A 199 -12.20 1.17 -7.38
N ALA A 200 -11.94 -0.03 -6.87
CA ALA A 200 -12.08 -0.36 -5.45
C ALA A 200 -10.70 -0.29 -4.77
N LEU A 201 -10.59 0.59 -3.78
CA LEU A 201 -9.38 0.72 -2.97
C LEU A 201 -9.51 -0.11 -1.69
N HIS A 202 -8.66 -1.12 -1.53
CA HIS A 202 -8.67 -2.01 -0.37
C HIS A 202 -7.51 -1.67 0.56
N SER A 203 -7.77 -1.25 1.79
CA SER A 203 -6.70 -1.00 2.78
C SER A 203 -6.32 -2.30 3.50
N ARG A 204 -5.01 -2.62 3.59
CA ARG A 204 -4.52 -3.71 4.46
C ARG A 204 -3.42 -3.25 5.41
N ARG A 205 -3.50 -3.67 6.68
CA ARG A 205 -2.43 -3.50 7.68
C ARG A 205 -1.54 -4.74 7.69
N ARG A 206 -0.22 -4.57 7.57
CA ARG A 206 0.75 -5.55 8.09
C ARG A 206 1.12 -5.14 9.51
N ARG A 207 0.86 -5.99 10.51
CA ARG A 207 1.45 -5.83 11.84
C ARG A 207 2.93 -6.23 11.72
N GLY A 208 3.84 -5.31 12.05
CA GLY A 208 5.25 -5.65 12.17
C GLY A 208 5.43 -6.67 13.29
N SER A 209 6.19 -7.74 13.01
CA SER A 209 6.52 -8.77 13.98
C SER A 209 7.16 -8.14 15.22
N ARG A 210 6.69 -8.53 16.41
CA ARG A 210 7.42 -8.24 17.65
C ARG A 210 8.74 -9.01 17.57
N VAL A 211 9.85 -8.31 17.38
CA VAL A 211 11.14 -8.80 17.87
C VAL A 211 11.02 -8.73 19.38
N SER A 212 10.86 -9.89 20.02
CA SER A 212 11.02 -10.01 21.47
C SER A 212 12.46 -9.63 21.81
N PRO A 213 12.72 -8.79 22.81
CA PRO A 213 14.06 -8.67 23.37
C PRO A 213 14.39 -10.04 23.96
N GLY A 214 15.36 -10.73 23.34
CA GLY A 214 15.91 -11.97 23.90
C GLY A 214 16.53 -11.68 25.26
N ASP A 215 16.28 -12.60 26.19
CA ASP A 215 16.80 -12.65 27.55
C ASP A 215 18.26 -12.19 27.65
N ARG A 216 18.49 -11.10 28.39
CA ARG A 216 19.76 -10.92 29.09
C ARG A 216 19.71 -11.76 30.36
N SER A 217 20.27 -12.96 30.30
CA SER A 217 20.67 -13.67 31.53
C SER A 217 21.96 -13.05 32.09
N PRO A 218 22.06 -12.87 33.42
CA PRO A 218 23.17 -12.18 34.07
C PRO A 218 24.38 -13.11 34.29
N ASP A 219 25.55 -12.46 34.34
CA ASP A 219 26.78 -12.83 35.05
C ASP A 219 27.00 -14.30 35.43
N ARG A 220 27.99 -14.91 34.77
CA ARG A 220 28.74 -16.02 35.36
C ARG A 220 30.23 -15.70 35.33
N ALA A 221 30.68 -15.13 36.44
CA ALA A 221 32.09 -15.02 36.79
C ALA A 221 32.73 -16.43 36.79
N LEU A 222 33.71 -16.64 35.93
CA LEU A 222 34.65 -17.75 36.03
C LEU A 222 36.06 -17.19 36.10
N GLN A 223 36.64 -17.42 37.27
CA GLN A 223 37.95 -17.02 37.72
C GLN A 223 39.03 -17.69 36.85
N GLY A 224 39.86 -16.88 36.19
CA GLY A 224 41.16 -17.31 35.70
C GLY A 224 42.23 -16.88 36.70
N ARG A 225 42.77 -17.82 37.49
CA ARG A 225 44.03 -17.63 38.20
C ARG A 225 45.15 -18.30 37.41
N HIS A 226 46.07 -17.48 36.94
CA HIS A 226 47.41 -17.89 36.53
C HIS A 226 48.18 -18.49 37.71
N ARG A 227 48.79 -19.65 37.47
CA ARG A 227 50.20 -19.92 37.76
C ARG A 227 50.77 -20.70 36.59
#